data_AF-A0A4V3UYL6-F1
#
_entry.id   AF-A0A4V3UYL6-F1
#
_cell.length_a   1.000
_cell.length_b   1.000
_cell.length_c   1.000
_cell.angle_alpha   90.00
_cell.angle_beta   90.00
_cell.angle_gamma   90.00
#
_symmetry.space_group_name_H-M   'P 1'
#
loop_
_entity.id
_entity.type
_entity.pdbx_description
1 polymer ?
#
loop_
_entity_poly.entity_id
_entity_poly.type
_entity_poly.pdbx_seq_one_letter_code
_entity_poly.pdbx_strand_id
1 'polypeptide(L)'
;MTALLPIPQGDPSLPGLIDRAATMLSNAKTSAEVLEAREAAGLAYDVAKRAARLSRAKSAHDDLIAAAHRAQADALEIEAAAKRRLADEYDAAQARGDVAGHGRSKVEPANVTTAADLGLRRDQIHDARLIRDAEQADPGIVRRTLDEKLERGEEPTRSAVRRAAEDRLQRSLDRLQRIQESVRQLEENRPPPLTPEMRARQIAVFGTPEDRAIHERLVEIVERIDEQPSPAEAVRRIPPASRHAVEIAPMRRAAAWLTDFTTLYEQEVQNGTYATE
;
A
#
# COMPACT_ATOMS: atom_id res chain seq x y z
N MET A 1 -1.82 51.19 59.30
CA MET A 1 -1.97 50.32 58.10
C MET A 1 -1.03 49.15 58.27
N THR A 2 -1.54 48.01 58.74
CA THR A 2 -0.75 46.80 58.97
C THR A 2 -0.49 46.14 57.61
N ALA A 3 0.76 46.18 57.14
CA ALA A 3 1.14 45.58 55.87
C ALA A 3 1.01 44.05 55.96
N LEU A 4 0.16 43.47 55.10
CA LEU A 4 0.10 42.03 54.88
C LEU A 4 1.43 41.58 54.28
N LEU A 5 2.19 40.76 55.01
CA LEU A 5 3.39 40.12 54.50
C LEU A 5 3.03 39.25 53.29
N PRO A 6 3.83 39.26 52.21
CA PRO A 6 3.61 38.39 51.06
C PRO A 6 3.72 36.92 51.50
N ILE A 7 2.70 36.13 51.22
CA ILE A 7 2.76 34.66 51.36
C ILE A 7 3.81 34.18 50.34
N PRO A 8 4.94 33.59 50.77
CA PRO A 8 5.96 33.14 49.84
C PRO A 8 5.36 32.11 48.88
N GLN A 9 5.37 32.48 47.60
CA GLN A 9 4.89 31.69 46.48
C GLN A 9 5.93 30.62 46.16
N GLY A 10 5.86 29.49 46.85
CA GLY A 10 6.60 28.30 46.51
C GLY A 10 5.93 27.15 47.22
N ASP A 11 5.14 26.36 46.50
CA ASP A 11 4.67 25.08 47.02
C ASP A 11 5.92 24.32 47.51
N PRO A 12 6.05 24.07 48.82
CA PRO A 12 7.22 23.39 49.32
C PRO A 12 7.16 21.97 48.80
N SER A 13 7.99 21.67 47.80
CA SER A 13 8.13 20.32 47.28
C SER A 13 8.46 19.36 48.42
N LEU A 14 8.00 18.12 48.32
CA LEU A 14 8.23 17.13 49.38
C LEU A 14 9.72 17.02 49.81
N PRO A 15 10.70 17.02 48.88
CA PRO A 15 12.11 17.10 49.25
C PRO A 15 12.45 18.35 50.06
N GLY A 16 11.94 19.52 49.68
CA GLY A 16 12.15 20.77 50.42
C GLY A 16 11.56 20.76 51.84
N LEU A 17 10.42 20.09 52.05
CA LEU A 17 9.86 19.89 53.41
C LEU A 17 10.75 18.99 54.26
N ILE A 18 11.32 17.94 53.67
CA ILE A 18 12.24 17.01 54.33
C ILE A 18 13.55 17.74 54.70
N ASP A 19 14.15 18.45 53.76
CA ASP A 19 15.39 19.20 53.96
C ASP A 19 15.23 20.28 55.03
N ARG A 20 14.07 20.96 55.04
CA ARG A 20 13.73 21.94 56.07
C ARG A 20 13.62 21.29 57.45
N ALA A 21 12.88 20.18 57.58
CA ALA A 21 12.74 19.48 58.85
C ALA A 21 14.10 18.94 59.36
N ALA A 22 14.93 18.41 58.46
CA ALA A 22 16.28 17.96 58.78
C ALA A 22 17.19 19.10 59.25
N THR A 23 17.13 20.25 58.56
CA THR A 23 17.91 21.45 58.93
C THR A 23 17.44 22.05 60.26
N MET A 24 16.12 22.07 60.52
CA MET A 24 15.57 22.52 61.81
C MET A 24 16.07 21.61 62.95
N LEU A 25 16.07 20.30 62.75
CA LEU A 25 16.54 19.35 63.74
C LEU A 25 18.06 19.47 63.98
N SER A 26 18.86 19.62 62.93
CA SER A 26 20.32 19.72 63.05
C SER A 26 20.77 21.01 63.76
N ASN A 27 19.97 22.08 63.66
CA ASN A 27 20.29 23.38 64.24
C ASN A 27 19.61 23.64 65.60
N ALA A 28 18.73 22.74 66.06
CA ALA A 28 18.01 22.90 67.32
C ALA A 28 18.95 22.90 68.52
N LYS A 29 18.84 23.93 69.37
CA LYS A 29 19.61 24.12 70.61
C LYS A 29 18.75 23.95 71.86
N THR A 30 17.42 23.95 71.69
CA THR A 30 16.46 23.84 72.79
C THR A 30 15.44 22.73 72.54
N SER A 31 14.83 22.23 73.62
CA SER A 31 13.77 21.23 73.53
C SER A 31 12.55 21.73 72.73
N ALA A 32 12.28 23.04 72.75
CA ALA A 32 11.20 23.64 71.97
C ALA A 32 11.47 23.53 70.46
N GLU A 33 12.68 23.88 70.01
CA GLU A 33 13.08 23.77 68.60
C GLU A 33 13.09 22.31 68.11
N VAL A 34 13.43 21.36 68.98
CA VAL A 34 13.32 19.92 68.66
C VAL A 34 11.86 19.51 68.45
N LEU A 35 10.93 20.03 69.25
CA LEU A 35 9.50 19.77 69.06
C LEU A 35 8.98 20.38 67.74
N GLU A 36 9.39 21.59 67.40
CA GLU A 36 9.06 22.21 66.11
C GLU A 36 9.61 21.41 64.91
N ALA A 37 10.86 20.94 64.99
CA ALA A 37 11.44 20.10 63.95
C ALA A 37 10.68 18.76 63.79
N ARG A 38 10.20 18.17 64.89
CA ARG A 38 9.36 16.97 64.87
C ARG A 38 8.00 17.24 64.21
N GLU A 39 7.37 18.38 64.49
CA GLU A 39 6.12 18.76 63.84
C GLU A 39 6.31 18.99 62.33
N ALA A 40 7.40 19.65 61.92
CA ALA A 40 7.76 19.83 60.52
C ALA A 40 7.99 18.49 59.80
N ALA A 41 8.67 17.53 60.46
CA ALA A 41 8.85 16.19 59.93
C ALA A 41 7.52 15.41 59.82
N GLY A 42 6.62 15.57 60.80
CA GLY A 42 5.28 14.99 60.77
C GLY A 42 4.46 15.50 59.58
N LEU A 43 4.50 16.81 59.31
CA LEU A 43 3.87 17.40 58.13
C LEU A 43 4.44 16.81 56.83
N ALA A 44 5.76 16.70 56.70
CA ALA A 44 6.40 16.12 55.51
C ALA A 44 5.94 14.66 55.29
N TYR A 45 5.87 13.86 56.36
CA TYR A 45 5.36 12.48 56.29
C TYR A 45 3.90 12.41 55.83
N ASP A 46 3.02 13.24 56.37
CA ASP A 46 1.60 13.24 56.01
C ASP A 46 1.38 13.68 54.55
N VAL A 47 2.14 14.67 54.09
CA VAL A 47 2.17 15.09 52.68
C VAL A 47 2.65 13.93 51.78
N ALA A 48 3.76 13.27 52.13
CA ALA A 48 4.27 12.11 51.39
C ALA A 48 3.24 10.98 51.30
N LYS A 49 2.61 10.65 52.43
CA LYS A 49 1.61 9.58 52.53
C LYS A 49 0.38 9.88 51.68
N ARG A 50 -0.10 11.13 51.68
CA ARG A 50 -1.22 11.55 50.82
C ARG A 50 -0.85 11.52 49.35
N ALA A 51 0.33 12.02 48.99
CA ALA A 51 0.84 12.00 47.62
C ALA A 51 0.95 10.57 47.08
N ALA A 52 1.49 9.63 47.87
CA ALA A 52 1.59 8.22 47.49
C ALA A 52 0.21 7.55 47.29
N ARG A 53 -0.77 7.86 48.14
CA ARG A 53 -2.15 7.36 47.98
C ARG A 53 -2.82 7.92 46.74
N LEU A 54 -2.66 9.21 46.47
CA LEU A 54 -3.19 9.86 45.28
C LEU A 54 -2.56 9.29 44.00
N SER A 55 -1.24 9.10 44.00
CA SER A 55 -0.53 8.48 42.88
C SER A 55 -1.05 7.07 42.59
N ARG A 56 -1.20 6.22 43.62
CA ARG A 56 -1.78 4.88 43.45
C ARG A 56 -3.21 4.91 42.92
N ALA A 57 -4.04 5.82 43.43
CA ALA A 57 -5.42 5.97 42.96
C ALA A 57 -5.47 6.40 41.49
N LYS A 58 -4.60 7.33 41.09
CA LYS A 58 -4.46 7.76 39.69
C LYS A 58 -4.00 6.60 38.80
N SER A 59 -2.95 5.89 39.17
CA SER A 59 -2.47 4.73 38.40
C SER A 59 -3.54 3.66 38.23
N ALA A 60 -4.25 3.32 39.31
CA ALA A 60 -5.34 2.36 39.23
C ALA A 60 -6.48 2.84 38.32
N HIS A 61 -6.79 4.14 38.31
CA HIS A 61 -7.77 4.72 37.41
C HIS A 61 -7.31 4.67 35.94
N ASP A 62 -6.07 5.07 35.67
CA ASP A 62 -5.47 5.05 34.34
C ASP A 62 -5.42 3.61 33.78
N ASP A 63 -5.09 2.61 34.62
CA ASP A 63 -5.11 1.19 34.27
C ASP A 63 -6.51 0.68 33.89
N LEU A 64 -7.54 1.10 34.64
CA LEU A 64 -8.93 0.76 34.34
C LEU A 64 -9.42 1.39 33.04
N ILE A 65 -9.06 2.64 32.78
CA ILE A 65 -9.37 3.32 31.51
C ILE A 65 -8.70 2.59 30.36
N ALA A 66 -7.41 2.29 30.48
CA ALA A 66 -6.68 1.57 29.43
C ALA A 66 -7.26 0.17 29.17
N ALA A 67 -7.70 -0.54 30.21
CA ALA A 67 -8.38 -1.82 30.07
C ALA A 67 -9.74 -1.69 29.36
N ALA A 68 -10.53 -0.66 29.70
CA ALA A 68 -11.79 -0.38 29.03
C ALA A 68 -11.59 -0.04 27.55
N HIS A 69 -10.62 0.80 27.23
CA HIS A 69 -10.28 1.15 25.84
C HIS A 69 -9.85 -0.10 25.05
N ARG A 70 -9.01 -0.98 25.61
CA ARG A 70 -8.64 -2.25 24.96
C ARG A 70 -9.87 -3.12 24.67
N ALA A 71 -10.75 -3.29 25.65
CA ALA A 71 -11.98 -4.06 25.46
C ALA A 71 -12.92 -3.44 24.41
N GLN A 72 -13.02 -2.11 24.36
CA GLN A 72 -13.76 -1.40 23.31
C GLN A 72 -13.14 -1.62 21.93
N ALA A 73 -11.82 -1.57 21.81
CA ALA A 73 -11.13 -1.84 20.55
C ALA A 73 -11.39 -3.28 20.06
N ASP A 74 -11.24 -4.28 20.93
CA ASP A 74 -11.51 -5.68 20.58
C ASP A 74 -12.97 -5.88 20.14
N ALA A 75 -13.93 -5.25 20.83
CA ALA A 75 -15.34 -5.27 20.44
C ALA A 75 -15.59 -4.62 19.08
N LEU A 76 -14.92 -3.49 18.78
CA LEU A 76 -15.03 -2.80 17.49
C LEU A 76 -14.39 -3.60 16.35
N GLU A 77 -13.32 -4.34 16.62
CA GLU A 77 -12.69 -5.24 15.66
C GLU A 77 -13.64 -6.40 15.29
N ILE A 78 -14.29 -7.01 16.28
CA ILE A 78 -15.34 -8.02 16.05
C ILE A 78 -16.52 -7.42 15.28
N GLU A 79 -16.97 -6.22 15.66
CA GLU A 79 -18.07 -5.52 14.97
C GLU A 79 -17.72 -5.25 13.50
N ALA A 80 -16.49 -4.79 13.22
CA ALA A 80 -16.01 -4.57 11.86
C ALA A 80 -15.95 -5.89 11.07
N ALA A 81 -15.44 -6.98 11.66
CA ALA A 81 -15.44 -8.29 11.02
C ALA A 81 -16.86 -8.79 10.70
N ALA A 82 -17.81 -8.56 11.61
CA ALA A 82 -19.21 -8.90 11.39
C ALA A 82 -19.82 -8.08 10.25
N LYS A 83 -19.54 -6.77 10.20
CA LYS A 83 -19.95 -5.88 9.10
C LYS A 83 -19.40 -6.34 7.75
N ARG A 84 -18.13 -6.76 7.70
CA ARG A 84 -17.54 -7.30 6.47
C ARG A 84 -18.29 -8.51 5.96
N ARG A 85 -18.53 -9.49 6.83
CA ARG A 85 -19.32 -10.70 6.51
C ARG A 85 -20.75 -10.36 6.10
N LEU A 86 -21.38 -9.40 6.77
CA LEU A 86 -22.71 -8.91 6.40
C LEU A 86 -22.72 -8.36 4.97
N ALA A 87 -21.74 -7.53 4.61
CA ALA A 87 -21.64 -6.97 3.26
C ALA A 87 -21.43 -8.05 2.20
N ASP A 88 -20.55 -9.02 2.48
CA ASP A 88 -20.29 -10.16 1.58
C ASP A 88 -21.54 -11.01 1.35
N GLU A 89 -22.23 -11.42 2.42
CA GLU A 89 -23.44 -12.24 2.31
C GLU A 89 -24.59 -11.46 1.66
N TYR A 90 -24.75 -10.18 2.00
CA TYR A 90 -25.80 -9.35 1.42
C TYR A 90 -25.59 -9.16 -0.08
N ASP A 91 -24.37 -8.88 -0.53
CA ASP A 91 -24.06 -8.75 -1.96
C ASP A 91 -24.19 -10.10 -2.69
N ALA A 92 -23.83 -11.21 -2.05
CA ALA A 92 -24.05 -12.55 -2.60
C ALA A 92 -25.55 -12.87 -2.74
N ALA A 93 -26.38 -12.52 -1.76
CA ALA A 93 -27.83 -12.66 -1.83
C ALA A 93 -28.44 -11.78 -2.92
N GLN A 94 -27.92 -10.56 -3.13
CA GLN A 94 -28.30 -9.71 -4.26
C GLN A 94 -27.94 -10.36 -5.61
N ALA A 95 -26.75 -10.96 -5.72
CA ALA A 95 -26.30 -11.62 -6.95
C ALA A 95 -27.15 -12.87 -7.28
N ARG A 96 -27.60 -13.62 -6.26
CA ARG A 96 -28.53 -14.75 -6.41
C ARG A 96 -29.96 -14.30 -6.76
N GLY A 97 -30.30 -13.05 -6.47
CA GLY A 97 -31.64 -12.49 -6.67
C GLY A 97 -32.59 -12.73 -5.48
N ASP A 98 -32.07 -13.24 -4.35
CA ASP A 98 -32.83 -13.44 -3.12
C ASP A 98 -33.21 -12.10 -2.46
N VAL A 99 -32.36 -11.09 -2.64
CA VAL A 99 -32.53 -9.74 -2.10
C VAL A 99 -32.60 -8.70 -3.22
N ALA A 100 -33.44 -7.68 -3.03
CA ALA A 100 -33.62 -6.61 -4.01
C ALA A 100 -32.30 -5.90 -4.35
N GLY A 101 -31.95 -5.86 -5.64
CA GLY A 101 -30.75 -5.19 -6.19
C GLY A 101 -30.98 -3.74 -6.61
N HIS A 102 -29.90 -3.03 -6.95
CA HIS A 102 -29.99 -1.68 -7.53
C HIS A 102 -30.43 -1.72 -9.00
N GLY A 103 -31.50 -1.00 -9.34
CA GLY A 103 -31.94 -0.81 -10.73
C GLY A 103 -32.94 -1.83 -11.28
N ARG A 104 -33.35 -2.86 -10.52
CA ARG A 104 -34.56 -3.63 -10.88
C ARG A 104 -35.79 -2.77 -10.59
N SER A 105 -36.27 -2.08 -11.62
CA SER A 105 -37.58 -1.43 -11.64
C SER A 105 -38.66 -2.45 -11.33
N LYS A 106 -39.70 -1.97 -10.64
CA LYS A 106 -40.98 -2.66 -10.38
C LYS A 106 -41.50 -3.36 -11.64
N VAL A 107 -41.14 -4.62 -11.86
CA VAL A 107 -41.78 -5.46 -12.88
C VAL A 107 -41.95 -6.85 -12.28
N GLU A 108 -43.23 -7.12 -11.98
CA GLU A 108 -43.88 -8.36 -11.54
C GLU A 108 -43.57 -8.89 -10.11
N PRO A 109 -44.61 -9.10 -9.26
CA PRO A 109 -44.45 -9.37 -7.85
C PRO A 109 -44.25 -10.86 -7.61
N ALA A 110 -43.01 -11.27 -7.38
CA ALA A 110 -42.72 -12.52 -6.70
C ALA A 110 -41.71 -12.24 -5.58
N ASN A 111 -42.23 -11.77 -4.44
CA ASN A 111 -41.64 -11.86 -3.09
C ASN A 111 -40.11 -11.77 -2.98
N VAL A 112 -39.47 -10.78 -3.62
CA VAL A 112 -38.04 -10.54 -3.38
C VAL A 112 -37.89 -9.85 -2.02
N THR A 113 -37.12 -10.46 -1.13
CA THR A 113 -36.89 -9.94 0.21
C THR A 113 -36.13 -8.61 0.13
N THR A 114 -36.61 -7.61 0.86
CA THR A 114 -35.95 -6.30 0.93
C THR A 114 -35.03 -6.20 2.15
N ALA A 115 -34.14 -5.20 2.18
CA ALA A 115 -33.35 -4.89 3.37
C ALA A 115 -34.21 -4.71 4.63
N ALA A 116 -35.37 -4.05 4.48
CA ALA A 116 -36.29 -3.78 5.57
C ALA A 116 -36.91 -5.08 6.13
N ASP A 117 -37.21 -6.04 5.26
CA ASP A 117 -37.73 -7.36 5.67
C ASP A 117 -36.70 -8.17 6.48
N LEU A 118 -35.40 -7.92 6.25
CA LEU A 118 -34.29 -8.48 7.02
C LEU A 118 -33.97 -7.68 8.30
N GLY A 119 -34.75 -6.63 8.61
CA GLY A 119 -34.49 -5.74 9.74
C GLY A 119 -33.23 -4.87 9.58
N LEU A 120 -32.72 -4.75 8.35
CA LEU A 120 -31.51 -3.98 8.04
C LEU A 120 -31.86 -2.62 7.46
N ARG A 121 -31.22 -1.60 7.97
CA ARG A 121 -31.29 -0.27 7.37
C ARG A 121 -30.24 -0.10 6.28
N ARG A 122 -30.54 0.77 5.31
CA ARG A 122 -29.65 1.05 4.17
C ARG A 122 -28.30 1.65 4.59
N ASP A 123 -28.28 2.49 5.63
CA ASP A 123 -27.05 3.03 6.21
C ASP A 123 -26.16 1.92 6.79
N GLN A 124 -26.75 0.91 7.44
CA GLN A 124 -25.98 -0.21 7.99
C GLN A 124 -25.32 -1.05 6.90
N ILE A 125 -26.02 -1.28 5.77
CA ILE A 125 -25.46 -1.99 4.61
C ILE A 125 -24.35 -1.15 3.96
N HIS A 126 -24.57 0.16 3.83
CA HIS A 126 -23.56 1.06 3.28
C HIS A 126 -22.30 1.11 4.15
N ASP A 127 -22.45 1.32 5.45
CA ASP A 127 -21.34 1.31 6.40
C ASP A 127 -20.60 -0.03 6.38
N ALA A 128 -21.34 -1.14 6.25
CA ALA A 128 -20.74 -2.47 6.16
C ALA A 128 -19.88 -2.66 4.90
N ARG A 129 -20.40 -2.23 3.74
CA ARG A 129 -19.66 -2.24 2.46
C ARG A 129 -18.43 -1.34 2.53
N LEU A 130 -18.57 -0.15 3.08
CA LEU A 130 -17.46 0.79 3.24
C LEU A 130 -16.30 0.18 4.04
N ILE A 131 -16.58 -0.45 5.19
CA ILE A 131 -15.55 -1.12 6.00
C ILE A 131 -14.94 -2.31 5.26
N ARG A 132 -15.76 -3.11 4.56
CA ARG A 132 -15.27 -4.23 3.75
C ARG A 132 -14.33 -3.78 2.64
N ASP A 133 -14.76 -2.82 1.84
CA ASP A 133 -14.02 -2.38 0.67
C ASP A 133 -12.71 -1.70 1.10
N ALA A 134 -12.71 -0.95 2.21
CA ALA A 134 -11.50 -0.41 2.80
C ALA A 134 -10.52 -1.50 3.26
N GLU A 135 -11.00 -2.54 3.94
CA GLU A 135 -10.17 -3.66 4.42
C GLU A 135 -9.65 -4.54 3.28
N GLN A 136 -10.42 -4.71 2.19
CA GLN A 136 -9.95 -5.39 0.97
C GLN A 136 -8.86 -4.57 0.26
N ALA A 137 -9.01 -3.24 0.24
CA ALA A 137 -8.08 -2.34 -0.43
C ALA A 137 -6.84 -2.00 0.40
N ASP A 138 -6.90 -2.17 1.73
CA ASP A 138 -5.81 -2.00 2.68
C ASP A 138 -5.99 -2.92 3.90
N PRO A 139 -5.50 -4.17 3.82
CA PRO A 139 -5.64 -5.13 4.90
C PRO A 139 -5.05 -4.64 6.22
N GLY A 140 -5.78 -4.83 7.32
CA GLY A 140 -5.43 -4.41 8.67
C GLY A 140 -5.78 -2.96 8.99
N ILE A 141 -6.46 -2.21 8.12
CA ILE A 141 -6.80 -0.79 8.35
C ILE A 141 -7.61 -0.60 9.63
N VAL A 142 -8.56 -1.49 9.93
CA VAL A 142 -9.36 -1.41 11.16
C VAL A 142 -8.48 -1.60 12.39
N ARG A 143 -7.68 -2.68 12.41
CA ARG A 143 -6.80 -3.00 13.54
C ARG A 143 -5.80 -1.89 13.81
N ARG A 144 -5.11 -1.41 12.76
CA ARG A 144 -4.15 -0.29 12.88
C ARG A 144 -4.82 0.98 13.40
N THR A 145 -6.00 1.32 12.90
CA THR A 145 -6.73 2.52 13.36
C THR A 145 -7.07 2.44 14.85
N LEU A 146 -7.44 1.26 15.34
CA LEU A 146 -7.74 1.04 16.76
C LEU A 146 -6.48 1.06 17.62
N ASP A 147 -5.42 0.38 17.20
CA ASP A 147 -4.13 0.37 17.89
C ASP A 147 -3.55 1.79 18.01
N GLU A 148 -3.63 2.57 16.94
CA GLU A 148 -3.23 3.98 16.94
C GLU A 148 -4.04 4.85 17.93
N LYS A 149 -5.29 4.49 18.24
CA LYS A 149 -6.08 5.19 19.27
C LYS A 149 -5.63 4.78 20.66
N LEU A 150 -5.40 3.48 20.87
CA LEU A 150 -4.89 2.94 22.13
C LEU A 150 -3.50 3.50 22.48
N GLU A 151 -2.59 3.60 21.51
CA GLU A 151 -1.26 4.17 21.68
C GLU A 151 -1.30 5.64 22.12
N ARG A 152 -2.27 6.41 21.63
CA ARG A 152 -2.49 7.81 22.03
C ARG A 152 -3.26 7.95 23.36
N GLY A 153 -3.70 6.84 23.96
CA GLY A 153 -4.57 6.85 25.14
C GLY A 153 -5.97 7.40 24.85
N GLU A 154 -6.36 7.50 23.58
CA GLU A 154 -7.66 8.00 23.14
C GLU A 154 -8.69 6.87 23.11
N GLU A 155 -9.96 7.20 23.34
CA GLU A 155 -11.05 6.23 23.24
C GLU A 155 -11.18 5.73 21.78
N PRO A 156 -11.16 4.40 21.55
CA PRO A 156 -11.44 3.85 20.24
C PRO A 156 -12.94 3.97 19.94
N THR A 157 -13.28 4.51 18.76
CA THR A 157 -14.67 4.82 18.39
C THR A 157 -15.04 4.30 17.01
N ARG A 158 -16.33 3.99 16.82
CA ARG A 158 -16.90 3.64 15.50
C ARG A 158 -16.61 4.70 14.45
N SER A 159 -16.66 5.98 14.83
CA SER A 159 -16.42 7.11 13.93
C SER A 159 -14.96 7.21 13.50
N ALA A 160 -14.00 6.80 14.34
CA ALA A 160 -12.60 6.72 13.94
C ALA A 160 -12.39 5.64 12.86
N VAL A 161 -12.93 4.44 13.07
CA VAL A 161 -12.86 3.33 12.11
C VAL A 161 -13.55 3.71 10.79
N ARG A 162 -14.74 4.32 10.86
CA ARG A 162 -15.47 4.79 9.68
C ARG A 162 -14.69 5.84 8.89
N ARG A 163 -14.15 6.86 9.57
CA ARG A 163 -13.33 7.90 8.92
C ARG A 163 -12.11 7.31 8.23
N ALA A 164 -11.39 6.40 8.87
CA ALA A 164 -10.25 5.74 8.27
C ALA A 164 -10.62 4.99 6.97
N ALA A 165 -11.78 4.33 6.94
CA ALA A 165 -12.30 3.69 5.74
C ALA A 165 -12.70 4.70 4.64
N GLU A 166 -13.36 5.80 5.00
CA GLU A 166 -13.71 6.89 4.07
C GLU A 166 -12.45 7.54 3.48
N ASP A 167 -11.46 7.86 4.30
CA ASP A 167 -10.18 8.42 3.88
C ASP A 167 -9.41 7.47 2.95
N ARG A 168 -9.52 6.15 3.17
CA ARG A 168 -8.94 5.14 2.28
C ARG A 168 -9.63 5.14 0.92
N LEU A 169 -10.95 5.23 0.89
CA LEU A 169 -11.73 5.31 -0.35
C LEU A 169 -11.42 6.60 -1.11
N GLN A 170 -11.39 7.74 -0.43
CA GLN A 170 -11.07 9.03 -1.04
C GLN A 170 -9.69 9.01 -1.70
N ARG A 171 -8.67 8.47 -1.02
CA ARG A 171 -7.32 8.31 -1.58
C ARG A 171 -7.28 7.42 -2.83
N SER A 172 -8.14 6.40 -2.91
CA SER A 172 -8.30 5.60 -4.14
C SER A 172 -8.88 6.44 -5.28
N LEU A 173 -9.93 7.21 -5.01
CA LEU A 173 -10.58 8.07 -6.01
C LEU A 173 -9.62 9.14 -6.54
N ASP A 174 -8.88 9.82 -5.66
CA ASP A 174 -7.90 10.83 -6.05
C ASP A 174 -6.77 10.24 -6.91
N ARG A 175 -6.37 8.99 -6.63
CA ARG A 175 -5.40 8.27 -7.47
C ARG A 175 -5.97 7.97 -8.84
N LEU A 176 -7.21 7.50 -8.93
CA LEU A 176 -7.86 7.21 -10.21
C LEU A 176 -8.03 8.47 -11.06
N GLN A 177 -8.44 9.58 -10.45
CA GLN A 177 -8.55 10.87 -11.15
C GLN A 177 -7.21 11.31 -11.73
N ARG A 178 -6.12 11.22 -10.97
CA ARG A 178 -4.77 11.52 -11.48
C ARG A 178 -4.36 10.61 -12.64
N ILE A 179 -4.71 9.33 -12.58
CA ILE A 179 -4.44 8.39 -13.68
C ILE A 179 -5.25 8.78 -14.92
N GLN A 180 -6.54 9.08 -14.77
CA GLN A 180 -7.39 9.53 -15.88
C GLN A 180 -6.87 10.82 -16.51
N GLU A 181 -6.46 11.78 -15.70
CA GLU A 181 -5.86 13.02 -16.18
C GLU A 181 -4.54 12.76 -16.92
N SER A 182 -3.69 11.86 -16.40
CA SER A 182 -2.45 11.47 -17.06
C SER A 182 -2.71 10.79 -18.42
N VAL A 183 -3.70 9.89 -18.49
CA VAL A 183 -4.11 9.25 -19.75
C VAL A 183 -4.59 10.30 -20.75
N ARG A 184 -5.44 11.24 -20.30
CA ARG A 184 -5.93 12.33 -21.14
C ARG A 184 -4.78 13.19 -21.68
N GLN A 185 -3.82 13.56 -20.84
CA GLN A 185 -2.64 14.32 -21.28
C GLN A 185 -1.78 13.54 -22.29
N LEU A 186 -1.64 12.23 -22.12
CA LEU A 186 -0.94 11.38 -23.09
C LEU A 186 -1.70 11.27 -24.42
N GLU A 187 -3.03 11.27 -24.38
CA GLU A 187 -3.86 11.30 -25.58
C GLU A 187 -3.79 12.64 -26.29
N GLU A 188 -3.83 13.76 -25.56
CA GLU A 188 -3.69 15.11 -26.11
C GLU A 188 -2.30 15.36 -26.71
N ASN A 189 -1.25 14.81 -26.09
CA ASN A 189 0.14 14.88 -26.58
C ASN A 189 0.53 13.73 -27.52
N ARG A 190 -0.42 12.87 -27.92
CA ARG A 190 -0.12 11.78 -28.85
C ARG A 190 0.28 12.41 -30.18
N PRO A 191 1.49 12.11 -30.71
CA PRO A 191 1.88 12.60 -32.02
C PRO A 191 0.86 12.13 -33.07
N PRO A 192 0.53 12.97 -34.06
CA PRO A 192 -0.41 12.58 -35.09
C PRO A 192 0.09 11.29 -35.76
N PRO A 193 -0.81 10.36 -36.13
CA PRO A 193 -0.41 9.18 -36.87
C PRO A 193 0.34 9.61 -38.13
N LEU A 194 1.43 8.91 -38.44
CA LEU A 194 2.23 9.20 -39.63
C LEU A 194 1.32 9.30 -40.85
N THR A 195 1.45 10.40 -41.60
CA THR A 195 0.76 10.54 -42.88
C THR A 195 1.18 9.41 -43.82
N PRO A 196 0.35 9.04 -44.81
CA PRO A 196 0.71 8.03 -45.80
C PRO A 196 2.06 8.32 -46.47
N GLU A 197 2.38 9.59 -46.72
CA GLU A 197 3.65 10.02 -47.29
C GLU A 197 4.83 9.84 -46.33
N MET A 198 4.68 10.20 -45.05
CA MET A 198 5.72 9.98 -44.04
C MET A 198 5.95 8.48 -43.81
N ARG A 199 4.89 7.67 -43.83
CA ARG A 199 4.97 6.22 -43.75
C ARG A 199 5.67 5.64 -44.98
N ALA A 200 5.36 6.12 -46.18
CA ALA A 200 6.03 5.72 -47.41
C ALA A 200 7.52 6.09 -47.38
N ARG A 201 7.89 7.29 -46.89
CA ARG A 201 9.29 7.68 -46.67
C ARG A 201 9.98 6.79 -45.64
N GLN A 202 9.30 6.46 -44.53
CA GLN A 202 9.84 5.57 -43.51
C GLN A 202 10.09 4.17 -44.07
N ILE A 203 9.15 3.62 -44.84
CA ILE A 203 9.30 2.32 -45.51
C ILE A 203 10.43 2.38 -46.55
N ALA A 204 10.55 3.49 -47.30
CA ALA A 204 11.62 3.66 -48.27
C ALA A 204 13.03 3.71 -47.61
N VAL A 205 13.14 4.29 -46.41
CA VAL A 205 14.43 4.43 -45.70
C VAL A 205 14.76 3.19 -44.87
N PHE A 206 13.79 2.64 -44.15
CA PHE A 206 14.01 1.59 -43.14
C PHE A 206 13.47 0.21 -43.55
N GLY A 207 12.81 0.12 -44.72
CA GLY A 207 12.09 -1.07 -45.14
C GLY A 207 10.81 -1.30 -44.34
N THR A 208 10.05 -2.28 -44.78
CA THR A 208 8.93 -2.87 -44.02
C THR A 208 9.47 -3.72 -42.85
N PRO A 209 8.63 -4.07 -41.86
CA PRO A 209 8.98 -5.10 -40.88
C PRO A 209 9.47 -6.40 -41.53
N GLU A 210 8.85 -6.81 -42.64
CA GLU A 210 9.22 -7.99 -43.41
C GLU A 210 10.62 -7.87 -44.03
N ASP A 211 10.96 -6.69 -44.57
CA ASP A 211 12.29 -6.42 -45.15
C ASP A 211 13.38 -6.52 -44.07
N ARG A 212 13.13 -5.93 -42.89
CA ARG A 212 14.06 -6.01 -41.75
C ARG A 212 14.19 -7.44 -41.24
N ALA A 213 13.10 -8.20 -41.24
CA ALA A 213 13.14 -9.62 -40.88
C ALA A 213 13.95 -10.46 -41.88
N ILE A 214 14.02 -10.08 -43.17
CA ILE A 214 14.93 -10.73 -44.13
C ILE A 214 16.39 -10.51 -43.69
N HIS A 215 16.76 -9.27 -43.37
CA HIS A 215 18.11 -8.94 -42.90
C HIS A 215 18.47 -9.70 -41.61
N GLU A 216 17.60 -9.69 -40.60
CA GLU A 216 17.84 -10.38 -39.33
C GLU A 216 18.04 -11.90 -39.52
N ARG A 217 17.25 -12.53 -40.40
CA ARG A 217 17.42 -13.96 -40.73
C ARG A 217 18.75 -14.27 -41.40
N LEU A 218 19.25 -13.37 -42.26
CA LEU A 218 20.57 -13.53 -42.89
C LEU A 218 21.69 -13.46 -41.85
N VAL A 219 21.60 -12.51 -40.91
CA VAL A 219 22.54 -12.41 -39.78
C VAL A 219 22.54 -13.70 -38.95
N GLU A 220 21.35 -14.22 -38.61
CA GLU A 220 21.25 -15.47 -37.85
C GLU A 220 21.87 -16.66 -38.61
N ILE A 221 21.64 -16.78 -39.93
CA ILE A 221 22.25 -17.85 -40.74
C ILE A 221 23.78 -17.78 -40.67
N VAL A 222 24.36 -16.59 -40.79
CA VAL A 222 25.82 -16.38 -40.73
C VAL A 222 26.34 -16.78 -39.35
N GLU A 223 25.72 -16.29 -38.28
CA GLU A 223 26.11 -16.63 -36.90
C GLU A 223 26.05 -18.15 -36.66
N ARG A 224 24.99 -18.82 -37.12
CA ARG A 224 24.85 -20.28 -36.98
C ARG A 224 25.90 -21.07 -37.75
N ILE A 225 26.34 -20.57 -38.90
CA ILE A 225 27.41 -21.17 -39.71
C ILE A 225 28.77 -20.97 -39.02
N ASP A 226 29.03 -19.78 -38.50
CA ASP A 226 30.27 -19.45 -37.79
C ASP A 226 30.42 -20.25 -36.48
N GLU A 227 29.31 -20.61 -35.84
CA GLU A 227 29.29 -21.53 -34.69
C GLU A 227 29.69 -22.98 -35.03
N GLN A 228 29.68 -23.38 -36.32
CA GLN A 228 30.01 -24.75 -36.71
C GLN A 228 31.52 -25.01 -36.75
N PRO A 229 31.96 -26.25 -36.43
CA PRO A 229 33.33 -26.65 -36.72
C PRO A 229 33.58 -26.68 -38.24
N SER A 230 34.86 -26.71 -38.64
CA SER A 230 35.22 -26.79 -40.07
C SER A 230 34.44 -27.90 -40.80
N PRO A 231 34.09 -27.75 -42.10
CA PRO A 231 33.24 -28.72 -42.80
C PRO A 231 33.74 -30.17 -42.72
N ALA A 232 35.05 -30.39 -42.80
CA ALA A 232 35.66 -31.72 -42.68
C ALA A 232 35.51 -32.31 -41.26
N GLU A 233 35.50 -31.46 -40.23
CA GLU A 233 35.24 -31.88 -38.86
C GLU A 233 33.74 -32.11 -38.61
N ALA A 234 32.86 -31.24 -39.12
CA ALA A 234 31.42 -31.43 -39.04
C ALA A 234 31.00 -32.79 -39.63
N VAL A 235 31.49 -33.15 -40.82
CA VAL A 235 31.20 -34.46 -41.45
C VAL A 235 31.69 -35.64 -40.60
N ARG A 236 32.85 -35.51 -39.94
CA ARG A 236 33.40 -36.55 -39.06
C ARG A 236 32.59 -36.70 -37.77
N ARG A 237 32.02 -35.60 -37.25
CA ARG A 237 31.22 -35.59 -36.02
C ARG A 237 29.80 -36.14 -36.20
N ILE A 238 29.29 -36.23 -37.43
CA ILE A 238 27.96 -36.82 -37.70
C ILE A 238 28.03 -38.37 -37.57
N PRO A 239 27.25 -38.97 -36.65
CA PRO A 239 27.25 -40.43 -36.47
C PRO A 239 26.83 -41.17 -37.74
N PRO A 240 27.46 -42.32 -38.08
CA PRO A 240 27.09 -43.11 -39.26
C PRO A 240 25.60 -43.46 -39.34
N ALA A 241 24.98 -43.74 -38.19
CA ALA A 241 23.55 -44.05 -38.09
C ALA A 241 22.65 -42.90 -38.55
N SER A 242 23.08 -41.64 -38.45
CA SER A 242 22.28 -40.46 -38.80
C SER A 242 22.51 -39.96 -40.22
N ARG A 243 23.47 -40.52 -40.96
CA ARG A 243 23.85 -40.03 -42.30
C ARG A 243 22.71 -40.10 -43.32
N HIS A 244 21.82 -41.08 -43.18
CA HIS A 244 20.66 -41.24 -44.07
C HIS A 244 19.62 -40.12 -43.91
N ALA A 245 19.61 -39.42 -42.77
CA ALA A 245 18.70 -38.30 -42.49
C ALA A 245 19.27 -36.94 -42.94
N VAL A 246 20.54 -36.90 -43.38
CA VAL A 246 21.16 -35.67 -43.87
C VAL A 246 20.78 -35.45 -45.33
N GLU A 247 19.86 -34.52 -45.57
CA GLU A 247 19.44 -34.17 -46.92
C GLU A 247 20.39 -33.14 -47.55
N ILE A 248 21.17 -33.58 -48.54
CA ILE A 248 22.15 -32.71 -49.22
C ILE A 248 21.48 -31.73 -50.19
N ALA A 249 20.35 -32.10 -50.79
CA ALA A 249 19.70 -31.28 -51.81
C ALA A 249 19.19 -29.92 -51.28
N PRO A 250 18.50 -29.84 -50.12
CA PRO A 250 18.15 -28.56 -49.50
C PRO A 250 19.38 -27.71 -49.16
N MET A 251 20.46 -28.32 -48.65
CA MET A 251 21.69 -27.59 -48.31
C MET A 251 22.33 -26.95 -49.55
N ARG A 252 22.39 -27.68 -50.68
CA ARG A 252 22.90 -27.14 -51.94
C ARG A 252 22.03 -26.02 -52.49
N ARG A 253 20.70 -26.12 -52.36
CA ARG A 253 19.77 -25.04 -52.76
C ARG A 253 19.97 -23.79 -51.90
N ALA A 254 20.13 -23.95 -50.59
CA ALA A 254 20.40 -22.83 -49.69
C ALA A 254 21.74 -22.15 -50.02
N ALA A 255 22.80 -22.93 -50.27
CA ALA A 255 24.10 -22.39 -50.67
C ALA A 255 24.05 -21.63 -52.01
N ALA A 256 23.32 -22.17 -53.00
CA ALA A 256 23.10 -21.49 -54.27
C ALA A 256 22.35 -20.15 -54.07
N TRP A 257 21.26 -20.17 -53.30
CA TRP A 257 20.50 -18.94 -53.01
C TRP A 257 21.33 -17.88 -52.30
N LEU A 258 22.15 -18.27 -51.31
CA LEU A 258 23.05 -17.32 -50.62
C LEU A 258 24.09 -16.73 -51.57
N THR A 259 24.64 -17.55 -52.47
CA THR A 259 25.61 -17.09 -53.47
C THR A 259 24.97 -16.12 -54.48
N ASP A 260 23.78 -16.46 -54.97
CA ASP A 260 23.02 -15.61 -55.87
C ASP A 260 22.65 -14.28 -55.18
N PHE A 261 22.19 -14.35 -53.92
CA PHE A 261 21.87 -13.18 -53.11
C PHE A 261 23.09 -12.27 -52.91
N THR A 262 24.23 -12.80 -52.47
CA THR A 262 25.43 -11.97 -52.24
C THR A 262 25.91 -11.33 -53.53
N THR A 263 25.86 -12.07 -54.65
CA THR A 263 26.24 -11.56 -55.97
C THR A 263 25.33 -10.43 -56.43
N LEU A 264 24.01 -10.61 -56.31
CA LEU A 264 23.03 -9.59 -56.68
C LEU A 264 23.13 -8.37 -55.77
N TYR A 265 23.29 -8.58 -54.46
CA TYR A 265 23.43 -7.49 -53.49
C TYR A 265 24.69 -6.66 -53.75
N GLU A 266 25.84 -7.30 -54.00
CA GLU A 266 27.06 -6.60 -54.40
C GLU A 266 26.85 -5.78 -55.68
N GLN A 267 26.24 -6.37 -56.71
CA GLN A 267 25.94 -5.65 -57.96
C GLN A 267 25.02 -4.44 -57.72
N GLU A 268 23.95 -4.60 -56.93
CA GLU A 268 23.00 -3.53 -56.66
C GLU A 268 23.59 -2.40 -55.80
N VAL A 269 24.37 -2.73 -54.77
CA VAL A 269 25.01 -1.74 -53.90
C VAL A 269 26.16 -1.02 -54.61
N GLN A 270 26.98 -1.74 -55.38
CA GLN A 270 28.14 -1.19 -56.09
C GLN A 270 27.70 -0.32 -57.29
N ASN A 271 26.58 -0.64 -57.94
CA ASN A 271 25.95 0.22 -58.95
C ASN A 271 25.10 1.36 -58.33
N GLY A 272 24.54 1.15 -57.13
CA GLY A 272 23.73 2.14 -56.42
C GLY A 272 24.52 3.25 -55.74
N THR A 273 25.80 3.02 -55.40
CA THR A 273 26.67 4.05 -54.79
C THR A 273 27.04 5.18 -55.77
N TYR A 274 26.76 5.01 -57.08
CA TYR A 274 26.99 6.02 -58.12
C TYR A 274 25.70 6.60 -58.75
N ALA A 275 24.51 6.27 -58.21
CA ALA A 275 23.22 6.61 -58.84
C ALA A 275 22.36 7.62 -58.05
N THR A 276 22.89 8.28 -57.02
CA THR A 276 22.21 9.38 -56.32
C THR A 276 23.16 10.54 -56.05
N GLU A 277 23.33 11.42 -57.05
CA GLU A 277 23.47 12.88 -56.89
C GLU A 277 22.24 13.56 -57.50
#